data_AF-A0A523Z6X4-F1
#
_entry.id   AF-A0A523Z6X4-F1
#
_cell.length_a   1.000
_cell.length_b   1.000
_cell.length_c   1.000
_cell.angle_alpha   90.00
_cell.angle_beta   90.00
_cell.angle_gamma   90.00
#
_symmetry.space_group_name_H-M   'P 1'
#
loop_
_entity.id
_entity.type
_entity.pdbx_description
1 polymer ?
#
loop_
_entity_poly.entity_id
_entity_poly.type
_entity_poly.pdbx_seq_one_letter_code
_entity_poly.pdbx_strand_id
1 'polypeptide(L)'
;MRRRELLLDLTSLALLALIAVAFFWPLVFAGQWIPRGGGDLVSFLWPMYRFAARSLRAGVIPLWNPYLYSGAPFVADNQSGVFYPINLLTFALFGEPSYGTMEALGVFHVWLAGVNMFALARGL
;
A
#
# COMPACT_ATOMS: atom_id res chain seq x y z
N MET A 1 -3.20 31.16 19.99
CA MET A 1 -1.99 30.34 19.71
C MET A 1 -2.39 28.99 19.11
N ARG A 2 -3.16 28.15 19.82
CA ARG A 2 -3.62 26.81 19.36
C ARG A 2 -4.27 26.73 17.96
N ARG A 3 -5.06 27.73 17.54
CA ARG A 3 -5.67 27.75 16.19
C ARG A 3 -4.64 27.96 15.08
N ARG A 4 -3.61 28.79 15.30
CA ARG A 4 -2.55 29.06 14.32
C ARG A 4 -1.68 27.81 14.13
N GLU A 5 -1.34 27.14 15.23
CA GLU A 5 -0.61 25.87 15.19
C GLU A 5 -1.38 24.79 14.43
N LEU A 6 -2.68 24.63 14.70
CA LEU A 6 -3.52 23.68 13.96
C LEU A 6 -3.53 23.98 12.45
N LEU A 7 -3.63 25.26 12.07
CA LEU A 7 -3.60 25.65 10.65
C LEU A 7 -2.26 25.32 9.99
N LEU A 8 -1.14 25.53 10.69
CA LEU A 8 0.18 25.16 10.17
C LEU A 8 0.30 23.65 9.98
N ASP A 9 -0.24 22.85 10.89
CA ASP A 9 -0.19 21.38 10.81
C ASP A 9 -0.98 20.88 9.61
N LEU A 10 -2.21 21.36 9.47
CA LEU A 10 -3.06 21.02 8.34
C LEU A 10 -2.42 21.46 7.03
N THR A 11 -1.74 22.61 7.00
CA THR A 11 -0.99 23.07 5.84
C THR A 11 0.16 22.13 5.53
N SER A 12 0.96 21.72 6.52
CA SER A 12 2.06 20.76 6.33
C SER A 12 1.56 19.40 5.83
N LEU A 13 0.48 18.88 6.40
CA LEU A 13 -0.13 17.61 5.97
C LEU A 13 -0.67 17.70 4.53
N ALA A 14 -1.30 18.82 4.17
CA ALA A 14 -1.78 19.07 2.81
C ALA A 14 -0.62 19.21 1.82
N LEU A 15 0.47 19.88 2.20
CA LEU A 15 1.67 19.99 1.39
C LEU A 15 2.33 18.62 1.16
N LEU A 16 2.42 17.78 2.19
CA LEU A 16 2.95 16.41 2.05
C LEU A 16 2.09 15.56 1.11
N ALA A 17 0.76 15.68 1.20
CA ALA A 17 -0.14 15.02 0.27
C ALA A 17 0.06 15.52 -1.17
N LEU A 18 0.20 16.83 -1.36
CA LEU A 18 0.46 17.44 -2.66
C LEU A 18 1.81 16.97 -3.24
N ILE A 19 2.85 16.87 -2.41
CA ILE A 19 4.17 16.37 -2.83
C ILE A 19 4.07 14.90 -3.25
N ALA A 20 3.35 14.06 -2.51
CA ALA A 20 3.13 12.67 -2.89
C ALA A 20 2.40 12.58 -4.26
N VAL A 21 1.31 13.34 -4.44
CA VAL A 21 0.59 13.42 -5.73
C VAL A 21 1.47 13.94 -6.85
N ALA A 22 2.29 14.96 -6.58
CA ALA A 22 3.22 15.53 -7.56
C ALA A 22 4.32 14.54 -7.95
N PHE A 23 4.83 13.75 -7.00
CA PHE A 23 5.81 12.69 -7.30
C PHE A 23 5.19 11.56 -8.13
N PHE A 24 3.98 11.13 -7.77
CA PHE A 24 3.22 10.09 -8.46
C PHE A 24 2.32 10.62 -9.58
N TRP A 25 2.57 11.83 -10.09
CA TRP A 25 1.72 12.46 -11.11
C TRP A 25 1.47 11.60 -12.38
N PRO A 26 2.44 10.78 -12.87
CA PRO A 26 2.19 9.95 -14.06
C PRO A 26 1.15 8.86 -13.77
N LEU A 27 1.15 8.32 -12.55
CA LEU A 27 0.16 7.35 -12.08
C LEU A 27 -1.21 8.01 -11.93
N VAL A 28 -1.26 9.18 -11.28
CA VAL A 28 -2.51 9.85 -10.92
C VAL A 28 -3.23 10.45 -12.13
N PHE A 29 -2.50 11.11 -13.03
CA PHE A 29 -3.12 11.90 -14.12
C PHE A 29 -2.90 11.31 -15.52
N ALA A 30 -1.84 10.52 -15.73
CA ALA A 30 -1.50 9.99 -17.05
C ALA A 30 -1.80 8.49 -17.21
N GLY A 31 -2.33 7.83 -16.16
CA GLY A 31 -2.63 6.40 -16.17
C GLY A 31 -1.39 5.53 -16.41
N GLN A 32 -0.21 6.03 -16.04
CA GLN A 32 1.07 5.34 -16.23
C GLN A 32 1.44 4.59 -14.95
N TRP A 33 1.56 3.27 -15.06
CA TRP A 33 1.99 2.42 -13.95
C TRP A 33 3.44 2.67 -13.55
N ILE A 34 3.75 2.49 -12.26
CA ILE A 34 5.07 2.69 -11.69
C ILE A 34 5.49 1.42 -10.95
N PRO A 35 6.60 0.76 -11.35
CA PRO A 35 7.51 1.12 -12.44
C PRO A 35 6.90 0.91 -13.83
N ARG A 36 7.48 1.54 -14.86
CA ARG A 36 7.07 1.31 -16.26
C ARG A 36 7.32 -0.16 -16.61
N GLY A 37 6.26 -0.86 -17.04
CA GLY A 37 6.29 -2.32 -17.25
C GLY A 37 5.91 -3.14 -16.00
N GLY A 38 5.53 -2.48 -14.91
CA GLY A 38 4.98 -3.07 -13.68
C GLY A 38 5.99 -3.73 -12.74
N GLY A 39 7.08 -4.29 -13.25
CA GLY A 39 8.15 -4.86 -12.42
C GLY A 39 7.69 -6.02 -11.52
N ASP A 40 8.18 -6.06 -10.29
CA ASP A 40 7.77 -7.04 -9.27
C ASP A 40 6.34 -6.81 -8.76
N LEU A 41 5.84 -5.58 -8.84
CA LEU A 41 4.47 -5.25 -8.44
C LEU A 41 3.45 -6.04 -9.26
N VAL A 42 3.62 -6.09 -10.59
CA VAL A 42 2.72 -6.85 -11.48
C VAL A 42 3.05 -8.34 -11.52
N SER A 43 4.33 -8.70 -11.51
CA SER A 43 4.77 -10.08 -11.76
C SER A 43 4.74 -10.95 -10.51
N PHE A 44 4.77 -10.36 -9.31
CA PHE A 44 4.91 -11.09 -8.06
C PHE A 44 3.92 -10.63 -6.97
N LEU A 45 3.97 -9.35 -6.57
CA LEU A 45 3.19 -8.86 -5.42
C LEU A 45 1.68 -8.87 -5.68
N TRP A 46 1.23 -8.38 -6.83
CA TRP A 46 -0.20 -8.30 -7.15
C TRP A 46 -0.87 -9.69 -7.19
N PRO A 47 -0.31 -10.71 -7.86
CA PRO A 47 -0.83 -12.09 -7.78
C PRO A 47 -0.88 -12.63 -6.35
N MET A 48 0.15 -12.39 -5.53
CA MET A 48 0.17 -12.84 -4.14
C MET A 48 -0.92 -12.18 -3.29
N TYR A 49 -1.13 -10.88 -3.43
CA TYR A 49 -2.17 -10.17 -2.69
C TYR A 49 -3.56 -10.63 -3.11
N ARG A 50 -3.77 -10.92 -4.40
CA ARG A 50 -5.02 -11.53 -4.87
C ARG A 50 -5.23 -12.93 -4.29
N PHE A 51 -4.18 -13.75 -4.23
CA PHE A 51 -4.24 -15.08 -3.59
C PHE A 51 -4.56 -14.99 -2.10
N ALA A 52 -3.89 -14.10 -1.36
CA ALA A 52 -4.17 -13.84 0.05
C ALA A 52 -5.63 -13.44 0.26
N ALA A 53 -6.09 -12.44 -0.49
CA ALA A 53 -7.44 -11.92 -0.33
C ALA A 53 -8.51 -12.97 -0.67
N ARG A 54 -8.30 -13.77 -1.73
CA ARG A 54 -9.20 -14.88 -2.08
C ARG A 54 -9.26 -15.95 -1.00
N SER A 55 -8.11 -16.34 -0.47
CA SER A 55 -8.01 -17.36 0.59
C SER A 55 -8.71 -16.89 1.87
N LEU A 56 -8.42 -15.68 2.31
CA LEU A 56 -9.02 -15.09 3.52
C LEU A 56 -10.54 -14.93 3.38
N ARG A 57 -11.06 -14.53 2.21
CA ARG A 57 -12.50 -14.49 1.95
C ARG A 57 -13.16 -15.85 1.97
N ALA A 58 -12.43 -16.91 1.61
CA ALA A 58 -12.90 -18.28 1.75
C ALA A 58 -12.82 -18.81 3.20
N GLY A 59 -12.42 -17.97 4.16
CA GLY A 59 -12.23 -18.37 5.55
C GLY A 59 -10.96 -19.18 5.80
N VAL A 60 -10.02 -19.19 4.85
CA VAL A 60 -8.79 -19.99 4.90
C VAL A 60 -7.60 -19.07 5.11
N ILE A 61 -6.82 -19.33 6.15
CA ILE A 61 -5.50 -18.72 6.31
C ILE A 61 -4.54 -19.40 5.32
N PRO A 62 -3.98 -18.69 4.34
CA PRO A 62 -3.13 -19.30 3.31
C PRO A 62 -1.75 -19.65 3.87
N LEU A 63 -1.60 -20.85 4.44
CA LEU A 63 -0.31 -21.33 4.93
C LEU A 63 0.63 -21.74 3.78
N TRP A 64 0.07 -22.20 2.66
CA TRP A 64 0.80 -22.72 1.50
C TRP A 64 0.26 -22.12 0.20
N ASN A 65 1.16 -21.65 -0.68
CA ASN A 65 0.82 -21.20 -2.02
C ASN A 65 1.20 -22.30 -3.02
N PRO A 66 0.24 -23.02 -3.63
CA PRO A 66 0.53 -24.10 -4.57
C PRO A 66 1.00 -23.60 -5.94
N TYR A 67 0.87 -22.30 -6.23
CA TYR A 67 1.16 -21.73 -7.54
C TYR A 67 2.62 -21.33 -7.75
N LEU A 68 3.44 -21.35 -6.69
CA LEU A 68 4.86 -20.98 -6.74
C LEU A 68 5.73 -22.22 -6.64
N TYR A 69 6.54 -22.51 -7.67
CA TYR A 69 7.57 -23.56 -7.65
C TYR A 69 7.09 -24.95 -7.16
N SER A 70 5.90 -25.40 -7.60
CA SER A 70 5.22 -26.62 -7.10
C SER A 70 4.76 -26.57 -5.65
N GLY A 71 4.82 -25.39 -5.03
CA GLY A 71 4.36 -25.09 -3.69
C GLY A 71 5.42 -24.34 -2.87
N ALA A 72 4.99 -23.32 -2.12
CA ALA A 72 5.83 -22.58 -1.18
C ALA A 72 5.07 -22.15 0.08
N PRO A 73 5.74 -22.03 1.25
CA PRO A 73 5.15 -21.43 2.44
C PRO A 73 4.73 -19.99 2.17
N PHE A 74 3.45 -19.65 2.38
CA PHE A 74 2.93 -18.32 2.04
C PHE A 74 2.94 -17.36 3.23
N VAL A 75 2.45 -17.78 4.39
CA VAL A 75 2.49 -16.94 5.62
C VAL A 75 3.92 -16.64 6.07
N ALA A 76 4.87 -17.54 5.78
CA ALA A 76 6.28 -17.33 6.09
C ALA A 76 6.99 -16.38 5.09
N ASP A 77 6.36 -16.08 3.96
CA ASP A 77 6.87 -15.11 2.98
C ASP A 77 6.62 -13.69 3.53
N ASN A 78 7.70 -12.94 3.74
CA ASN A 78 7.64 -11.57 4.27
C ASN A 78 7.00 -10.59 3.28
N GLN A 79 7.06 -10.85 1.98
CA GLN A 79 6.45 -10.04 0.93
C GLN A 79 4.95 -10.31 0.81
N SER A 80 4.45 -11.44 1.34
CA SER A 80 3.01 -11.70 1.40
C SER A 80 2.26 -10.68 2.27
N GLY A 81 2.89 -10.25 3.37
CA GLY A 81 2.32 -9.30 4.33
C GLY A 81 0.90 -9.66 4.78
N VAL A 82 0.52 -10.95 4.78
CA VAL A 82 -0.89 -11.37 4.88
C VAL A 82 -1.58 -10.91 6.16
N PHE A 83 -0.82 -10.78 7.26
CA PHE A 83 -1.32 -10.29 8.55
C PHE A 83 -1.05 -8.81 8.81
N TYR A 84 -0.53 -8.07 7.83
CA TYR A 84 -0.34 -6.63 7.98
C TYR A 84 -1.71 -5.93 8.04
N PRO A 85 -2.00 -5.10 9.07
CA PRO A 85 -3.34 -4.53 9.26
C PRO A 85 -3.89 -3.75 8.05
N ILE A 86 -3.03 -3.02 7.33
CA ILE A 86 -3.45 -2.24 6.16
C ILE A 86 -3.80 -3.16 4.98
N ASN A 87 -3.07 -4.27 4.82
CA ASN A 87 -3.40 -5.29 3.82
C ASN A 87 -4.72 -5.97 4.15
N LEU A 88 -4.92 -6.39 5.41
CA LEU A 88 -6.18 -6.99 5.85
C LEU A 88 -7.37 -6.05 5.62
N LEU A 89 -7.21 -4.76 5.96
CA LEU A 89 -8.24 -3.75 5.69
C LEU A 89 -8.48 -3.59 4.18
N THR A 90 -7.43 -3.59 3.37
CA THR A 90 -7.55 -3.53 1.90
C THR A 90 -8.32 -4.73 1.37
N PHE A 91 -8.01 -5.94 1.82
CA PHE A 91 -8.68 -7.17 1.38
C PHE A 91 -10.14 -7.22 1.82
N ALA A 92 -10.46 -6.68 3.01
CA ALA A 92 -11.82 -6.57 3.51
C ALA A 92 -12.65 -5.55 2.71
N LEU A 93 -12.07 -4.40 2.35
CA LEU A 93 -12.78 -3.34 1.64
C LEU A 93 -12.91 -3.59 0.13
N PHE A 94 -11.85 -4.10 -0.50
CA PHE A 94 -11.76 -4.19 -1.97
C PHE A 94 -11.83 -5.62 -2.50
N GLY A 95 -11.89 -6.61 -1.62
CA GLY A 95 -11.86 -7.99 -2.04
C GLY A 95 -10.51 -8.33 -2.69
N GLU A 96 -10.53 -8.75 -3.95
CA GLU A 96 -9.31 -9.02 -4.72
C GLU A 96 -8.78 -7.70 -5.25
N PRO A 97 -7.64 -7.18 -4.74
CA PRO A 97 -7.20 -5.84 -5.08
C PRO A 97 -6.92 -5.71 -6.57
N SER A 98 -7.38 -4.62 -7.18
CA SER A 98 -6.99 -4.27 -8.54
C SER A 98 -5.52 -3.84 -8.58
N TYR A 99 -4.93 -3.79 -9.77
CA TYR A 99 -3.56 -3.27 -9.90
C TYR A 99 -3.47 -1.81 -9.44
N GLY A 100 -4.48 -0.99 -9.74
CA GLY A 100 -4.57 0.39 -9.22
C GLY A 100 -4.68 0.48 -7.70
N THR A 101 -5.28 -0.52 -7.05
CA THR A 101 -5.31 -0.62 -5.58
C THR A 101 -3.91 -0.85 -5.02
N MET A 102 -3.10 -1.67 -5.67
CA MET A 102 -1.71 -1.93 -5.29
C MET A 102 -0.85 -0.67 -5.41
N GLU A 103 -1.01 0.06 -6.52
CA GLU A 103 -0.33 1.33 -6.75
C GLU A 103 -0.75 2.38 -5.71
N ALA A 104 -2.05 2.48 -5.41
CA ALA A 104 -2.58 3.37 -4.38
C ALA A 104 -2.02 3.05 -2.98
N LEU A 105 -1.82 1.77 -2.66
CA LEU A 105 -1.14 1.36 -1.43
C LEU A 105 0.31 1.86 -1.40
N GLY A 106 1.04 1.77 -2.50
CA GLY A 106 2.39 2.33 -2.62
C GLY A 106 2.41 3.84 -2.35
N VAL A 107 1.55 4.60 -3.02
CA VAL A 107 1.39 6.05 -2.82
C VAL A 107 1.05 6.38 -1.36
N PHE A 108 0.09 5.65 -0.79
CA PHE A 108 -0.35 5.82 0.58
C PHE A 108 0.77 5.61 1.58
N HIS A 109 1.61 4.59 1.42
CA HIS A 109 2.74 4.33 2.33
C HIS A 109 3.82 5.41 2.25
N VAL A 110 4.09 5.95 1.06
CA VAL A 110 5.03 7.07 0.92
C VAL A 110 4.49 8.33 1.61
N TRP A 111 3.20 8.63 1.45
CA TRP A 111 2.57 9.73 2.17
C TRP A 111 2.59 9.50 3.69
N LEU A 112 2.23 8.31 4.15
CA LEU A 112 2.22 7.93 5.56
C LEU A 112 3.62 8.07 6.18
N ALA A 113 4.68 7.69 5.46
CA ALA A 113 6.06 7.89 5.90
C ALA A 113 6.37 9.40 6.11
N GLY A 114 5.96 10.25 5.16
CA GLY A 114 6.11 11.71 5.29
C GLY A 114 5.35 12.29 6.49
N VAL A 115 4.11 11.84 6.72
CA VAL A 115 3.29 12.28 7.88
C VAL A 115 3.95 11.88 9.20
N ASN A 116 4.44 10.65 9.33
CA ASN A 116 5.12 10.20 10.54
C ASN A 116 6.44 10.94 10.77
N MET A 117 7.19 11.25 9.70
CA MET A 117 8.40 12.06 9.82
C MET A 117 8.09 13.49 10.29
N PHE A 118 7.04 14.11 9.75
CA PHE A 118 6.58 15.42 10.23
C PHE A 118 6.16 15.39 11.70
N ALA A 119 5.39 14.36 12.10
CA ALA A 119 4.97 14.19 13.50
C ALA A 119 6.17 14.02 14.45
N LEU A 120 7.18 13.24 14.04
CA LEU A 120 8.43 13.08 14.78
C LEU A 120 9.17 14.41 14.89
N ALA A 121 9.41 15.10 13.78
CA ALA A 121 10.14 16.37 13.74
C ALA A 121 9.45 17.49 14.51
N ARG A 122 8.11 17.43 14.64
CA ARG A 122 7.32 18.35 15.46
C ARG A 122 7.44 18.06 16.96
N GLY A 123 7.63 16.79 17.33
CA GLY A 123 7.70 16.34 18.72
C GLY A 123 9.09 16.44 19.34
N LEU A 124 10.13 16.63 18.52
CA LEU A 124 11.51 16.93 18.94
C LEU A 124 11.68 18.43 19.23
#